data_AF-A0A7M4D9Q7-F1
#
_entry.id   AF-A0A7M4D9Q7-F1
#
_cell.length_a   1.000
_cell.length_b   1.000
_cell.length_c   1.000
_cell.angle_alpha   90.00
_cell.angle_beta   90.00
_cell.angle_gamma   90.00
#
_symmetry.space_group_name_H-M   'P 1'
#
loop_
_entity.id
_entity.type
_entity.pdbx_description
1 polymer ?
#
loop_
_entity_poly.entity_id
_entity_poly.type
_entity_poly.pdbx_seq_one_letter_code
_entity_poly.pdbx_strand_id
1 'polypeptide(L)'
;MKTLKYLVLFFIAIAVCSCDKDDNEISKADFSVLGITSISVNDIEYSIDDHLLLKLEDSKNIAVTGSQITESTKHCAIEYSILSTTNETPFVSAKSSCSGVSVNVDSNTSTDGVTRIVLTVSRSGYKEQAIYKFNFAKI
;
A
#
# COMPACT_ATOMS: atom_id res chain seq x y z
N MET A 1 -21.71 37.48 47.70
CA MET A 1 -20.37 37.11 47.16
C MET A 1 -20.01 35.61 47.28
N LYS A 2 -20.89 34.71 47.75
CA LYS A 2 -20.59 33.27 47.81
C LYS A 2 -21.07 32.50 46.56
N THR A 3 -22.16 32.93 45.93
CA THR A 3 -22.77 32.29 44.75
C THR A 3 -21.95 32.43 43.47
N LEU A 4 -21.24 33.55 43.29
CA LEU A 4 -20.38 33.79 42.11
C LEU A 4 -19.14 32.86 42.09
N LYS A 5 -18.60 32.51 43.27
CA LYS A 5 -17.44 31.59 43.38
C LYS A 5 -17.77 30.16 42.92
N TYR A 6 -18.99 29.69 43.17
CA TYR A 6 -19.41 28.35 42.75
C TYR A 6 -19.70 28.26 41.26
N LEU A 7 -20.16 29.36 40.64
CA LEU A 7 -20.43 29.41 39.20
C LEU A 7 -19.15 29.37 38.37
N VAL A 8 -18.08 30.01 38.85
CA VAL A 8 -16.74 29.94 38.22
C VAL A 8 -16.13 28.55 38.35
N LEU A 9 -16.30 27.87 39.50
CA LEU A 9 -15.82 26.50 39.67
C LEU A 9 -16.53 25.50 38.75
N PHE A 10 -17.83 25.69 38.50
CA PHE A 10 -18.60 24.83 37.59
C PHE A 10 -18.14 25.00 36.13
N PHE A 11 -17.81 26.22 35.70
CA PHE A 11 -17.29 26.48 34.35
C PHE A 11 -15.89 25.92 34.12
N ILE A 12 -15.01 25.93 35.13
CA ILE A 12 -13.67 25.33 35.03
C ILE A 12 -13.77 23.80 34.92
N ALA A 13 -14.71 23.16 35.63
CA ALA A 13 -14.89 21.71 35.57
C ALA A 13 -15.36 21.20 34.19
N ILE A 14 -16.15 21.99 33.45
CA ILE A 14 -16.62 21.61 32.10
C ILE A 14 -15.48 21.76 31.07
N ALA A 15 -14.58 22.73 31.26
CA ALA A 15 -13.44 22.93 30.36
C ALA A 15 -12.38 21.81 30.43
N VAL A 16 -12.27 21.08 31.55
CA VAL A 16 -11.32 19.96 31.67
C VAL A 16 -11.86 18.63 31.12
N CYS A 17 -13.17 18.55 30.84
CA CYS A 17 -13.80 17.36 30.24
C CYS A 17 -13.95 17.45 28.71
N SER A 18 -13.53 18.55 28.07
CA SER A 18 -13.30 18.62 26.63
C SER A 18 -11.83 18.42 26.26
N CYS A 19 -11.10 17.65 27.07
CA CYS A 19 -10.05 16.81 26.48
C CYS A 19 -10.77 15.74 25.67
N ASP A 20 -11.09 16.07 24.41
CA ASP A 20 -11.13 15.08 23.36
C ASP A 20 -9.85 14.27 23.52
N LYS A 21 -9.99 13.07 24.08
CA LYS A 21 -9.00 12.04 23.84
C LYS A 21 -9.08 11.83 22.35
N ASP A 22 -8.15 12.48 21.65
CA ASP A 22 -7.75 12.10 20.31
C ASP A 22 -7.12 10.71 20.43
N ASP A 23 -7.97 9.71 20.71
CA ASP A 23 -7.68 8.29 20.62
C ASP A 23 -7.62 7.93 19.13
N ASN A 24 -6.83 8.69 18.36
CA ASN A 24 -6.29 8.21 17.09
C ASN A 24 -5.20 7.19 17.43
N GLU A 25 -5.61 6.10 18.07
CA GLU A 25 -4.81 4.89 18.12
C GLU A 25 -4.71 4.42 16.66
N ILE A 26 -3.57 4.72 16.02
CA ILE A 26 -3.29 4.27 14.66
C ILE A 26 -3.23 2.75 14.72
N SER A 27 -4.36 2.11 14.45
CA SER A 27 -4.43 0.66 14.28
C SER A 27 -3.44 0.28 13.18
N LYS A 28 -2.52 -0.62 13.52
CA LYS A 28 -1.56 -1.20 12.58
C LYS A 28 -2.29 -1.74 11.35
N ALA A 29 -1.71 -1.53 10.18
CA ALA A 29 -2.21 -2.09 8.93
C ALA A 29 -2.03 -3.62 8.91
N ASP A 30 -3.06 -4.32 8.46
CA ASP A 30 -3.03 -5.77 8.26
C ASP A 30 -3.24 -6.10 6.78
N PHE A 31 -2.14 -6.14 6.01
CA PHE A 31 -2.22 -6.40 4.58
C PHE A 31 -2.58 -7.85 4.22
N SER A 32 -2.64 -8.77 5.20
CA SER A 32 -3.06 -10.16 4.94
C SER A 32 -4.53 -10.23 4.47
N VAL A 33 -5.34 -9.22 4.81
CA VAL A 33 -6.74 -9.09 4.39
C VAL A 33 -6.91 -9.02 2.87
N LEU A 34 -5.86 -8.65 2.15
CA LEU A 34 -5.82 -8.59 0.68
C LEU A 34 -5.60 -9.98 0.05
N GLY A 35 -5.08 -10.95 0.80
CA GLY A 35 -4.88 -12.33 0.36
C GLY A 35 -4.06 -12.48 -0.92
N ILE A 36 -3.11 -11.59 -1.20
CA ILE A 36 -2.32 -11.60 -2.43
C ILE A 36 -1.44 -12.84 -2.45
N THR A 37 -1.60 -13.70 -3.45
CA THR A 37 -0.88 -14.98 -3.54
C THR A 37 0.29 -14.90 -4.51
N SER A 38 0.08 -14.25 -5.65
CA SER A 38 1.11 -14.09 -6.67
C SER A 38 0.91 -12.83 -7.50
N ILE A 39 1.99 -12.37 -8.11
CA ILE A 39 1.99 -11.35 -9.15
C ILE A 39 2.68 -11.92 -10.38
N SER A 40 2.05 -11.78 -11.54
CA SER A 40 2.66 -12.11 -12.82
C SER A 40 3.32 -10.86 -13.40
N VAL A 41 4.53 -11.02 -13.92
CA VAL A 41 5.30 -10.00 -14.65
C VAL A 41 5.73 -10.61 -15.97
N ASN A 42 5.22 -10.11 -17.09
CA ASN A 42 5.45 -10.65 -18.44
C ASN A 42 5.24 -12.19 -18.49
N ASP A 43 4.08 -12.64 -18.02
CA ASP A 43 3.65 -14.05 -17.95
C ASP A 43 4.45 -14.96 -16.99
N ILE A 44 5.48 -14.44 -16.32
CA ILE A 44 6.18 -15.16 -15.26
C ILE A 44 5.50 -14.85 -13.93
N GLU A 45 4.98 -15.90 -13.28
CA GLU A 45 4.30 -15.79 -11.99
C GLU A 45 5.30 -15.88 -10.83
N TYR A 46 5.25 -14.88 -9.94
CA TYR A 46 6.04 -14.81 -8.71
C TYR A 46 5.13 -14.95 -7.50
N SER A 47 5.43 -15.87 -6.61
CA SER A 47 4.76 -15.96 -5.31
C SER A 47 5.14 -14.75 -4.43
N ILE A 48 4.21 -14.39 -3.55
CA ILE A 48 4.40 -13.32 -2.56
C ILE A 48 4.89 -13.93 -1.24
N ASP A 49 5.82 -13.26 -0.56
CA ASP A 49 6.27 -13.61 0.79
C ASP A 49 5.45 -12.93 1.88
N ASP A 50 5.77 -13.22 3.14
CA ASP A 50 5.05 -12.68 4.30
C ASP A 50 5.22 -11.16 4.47
N HIS A 51 6.17 -10.55 3.74
CA HIS A 51 6.44 -9.12 3.72
C HIS A 51 5.86 -8.42 2.48
N LEU A 52 5.00 -9.10 1.72
CA LEU A 52 4.41 -8.65 0.45
C LEU A 52 5.42 -8.52 -0.69
N LEU A 53 6.63 -9.05 -0.55
CA LEU A 53 7.65 -9.01 -1.60
C LEU A 53 7.51 -10.19 -2.56
N LEU A 54 7.92 -9.98 -3.80
CA LEU A 54 8.05 -11.06 -4.77
C LEU A 54 9.18 -11.99 -4.35
N LYS A 55 8.96 -13.30 -4.37
CA LYS A 55 10.02 -14.30 -4.21
C LYS A 55 10.78 -14.43 -5.53
N LEU A 56 11.95 -13.79 -5.60
CA LEU A 56 12.76 -13.63 -6.82
C LEU A 56 13.88 -14.68 -6.95
N GLU A 57 13.72 -15.89 -6.41
CA GLU A 57 14.81 -16.85 -6.15
C GLU A 57 15.72 -17.15 -7.36
N ASP A 58 15.26 -16.94 -8.61
CA ASP A 58 16.07 -17.09 -9.83
C ASP A 58 16.05 -15.86 -10.78
N SER A 59 15.40 -14.77 -10.40
CA SER A 59 15.19 -13.61 -11.30
C SER A 59 16.32 -12.59 -11.21
N LYS A 60 17.23 -12.63 -12.19
CA LYS A 60 18.37 -11.70 -12.29
C LYS A 60 18.02 -10.31 -12.83
N ASN A 61 16.86 -10.19 -13.48
CA ASN A 61 16.45 -8.98 -14.17
C ASN A 61 15.46 -8.14 -13.36
N ILE A 62 15.14 -8.53 -12.12
CA ILE A 62 14.19 -7.83 -11.26
C ILE A 62 14.87 -7.53 -9.93
N ALA A 63 14.78 -6.29 -9.46
CA ALA A 63 15.30 -5.90 -8.16
C ALA A 63 14.30 -5.02 -7.43
N VAL A 64 14.16 -5.23 -6.12
CA VAL A 64 13.46 -4.28 -5.24
C VAL A 64 14.33 -3.03 -5.11
N THR A 65 13.77 -1.87 -5.41
CA THR A 65 14.46 -0.58 -5.31
C THR A 65 13.94 0.30 -4.18
N GLY A 66 12.79 -0.03 -3.61
CA GLY A 66 12.25 0.67 -2.46
C GLY A 66 11.00 0.03 -1.89
N SER A 67 10.72 0.33 -0.63
CA SER A 67 9.48 -0.06 0.04
C SER A 67 9.08 1.00 1.07
N GLN A 68 7.80 1.30 1.17
CA GLN A 68 7.26 2.24 2.15
C GLN A 68 5.92 1.72 2.70
N ILE A 69 5.78 1.73 4.01
CA ILE A 69 4.51 1.46 4.69
C ILE A 69 4.07 2.73 5.41
N THR A 70 2.82 3.13 5.18
CA THR A 70 2.19 4.28 5.85
C THR A 70 1.02 3.77 6.68
N GLU A 71 1.25 3.56 7.98
CA GLU A 71 0.28 2.98 8.91
C GLU A 71 -1.02 3.79 9.00
N SER A 72 -0.94 5.13 9.02
CA SER A 72 -2.11 6.01 9.13
C SER A 72 -3.07 5.90 7.95
N THR A 73 -2.54 5.65 6.74
CA THR A 73 -3.35 5.43 5.53
C THR A 73 -3.53 3.96 5.20
N LYS A 74 -2.89 3.05 5.95
CA LYS A 74 -2.88 1.60 5.69
C LYS A 74 -2.43 1.26 4.26
N HIS A 75 -1.46 2.01 3.74
CA HIS A 75 -0.93 1.80 2.39
C HIS A 75 0.48 1.22 2.48
N CYS A 76 0.75 0.21 1.68
CA CYS A 76 2.09 -0.29 1.40
C CYS A 76 2.43 -0.01 -0.06
N ALA A 77 3.62 0.51 -0.33
CA ALA A 77 4.17 0.68 -1.66
C ALA A 77 5.49 -0.06 -1.78
N ILE A 78 5.65 -0.86 -2.83
CA ILE A 78 6.89 -1.58 -3.14
C ILE A 78 7.29 -1.21 -4.57
N GLU A 79 8.56 -0.86 -4.75
CA GLU A 79 9.12 -0.45 -6.03
C GLU A 79 10.08 -1.51 -6.54
N TYR A 80 9.90 -1.88 -7.80
CA TYR A 80 10.75 -2.80 -8.53
C TYR A 80 11.33 -2.11 -9.75
N SER A 81 12.60 -2.39 -10.03
CA SER A 81 13.22 -2.13 -11.33
C SER A 81 13.36 -3.43 -12.08
N ILE A 82 12.98 -3.40 -13.35
CA ILE A 82 12.98 -4.56 -14.24
C ILE A 82 13.80 -4.21 -15.48
N LEU A 83 14.80 -5.05 -15.76
CA LEU A 83 15.54 -5.03 -17.01
C LEU A 83 14.77 -5.86 -18.04
N SER A 84 14.11 -5.18 -18.97
CA SER A 84 13.35 -5.83 -20.04
C SER A 84 14.30 -6.29 -21.15
N THR A 85 14.36 -7.60 -21.39
CA THR A 85 15.10 -8.20 -22.50
C THR A 85 14.22 -8.41 -23.73
N THR A 86 12.93 -8.08 -23.66
CA THR A 86 11.97 -8.23 -24.76
C THR A 86 11.50 -6.85 -25.26
N ASN A 87 11.06 -6.83 -26.52
CA ASN A 87 10.46 -5.66 -27.15
C ASN A 87 8.93 -5.58 -26.93
N GLU A 88 8.37 -6.58 -26.25
CA GLU A 88 6.94 -6.66 -25.97
C GLU A 88 6.51 -5.58 -24.98
N THR A 89 5.25 -5.16 -25.07
CA THR A 89 4.67 -4.23 -24.10
C THR A 89 4.64 -4.91 -22.73
N PRO A 90 5.25 -4.31 -21.69
CA PRO A 90 5.26 -4.93 -20.38
C PRO A 90 3.85 -5.11 -19.82
N PHE A 91 3.65 -6.20 -19.09
CA PHE A 91 2.37 -6.55 -18.49
C PHE A 91 2.56 -7.07 -17.06
N VAL A 92 1.65 -6.67 -16.18
CA VAL A 92 1.59 -7.18 -14.80
C VAL A 92 0.16 -7.46 -14.39
N SER A 93 -0.02 -8.47 -13.54
CA SER A 93 -1.30 -8.80 -12.92
C SER A 93 -1.09 -9.44 -11.55
N ALA A 94 -2.14 -9.50 -10.73
CA ALA A 94 -2.08 -10.10 -9.40
C ALA A 94 -3.21 -11.10 -9.19
N LYS A 95 -2.92 -12.15 -8.41
CA LYS A 95 -3.90 -13.12 -7.93
C LYS A 95 -4.09 -12.96 -6.42
N SER A 96 -5.31 -13.23 -5.97
CA SER A 96 -5.67 -13.23 -4.56
C SER A 96 -6.53 -14.44 -4.22
N SER A 97 -6.38 -14.96 -3.01
CA SER A 97 -7.24 -15.99 -2.43
C SER A 97 -8.53 -15.43 -1.84
N CYS A 98 -8.64 -14.11 -1.67
CA CYS A 98 -9.79 -13.46 -1.06
C CYS A 98 -10.80 -12.99 -2.11
N SER A 99 -12.08 -13.26 -1.87
CA SER A 99 -13.16 -12.67 -2.66
C SER A 99 -13.30 -11.17 -2.37
N GLY A 100 -13.78 -10.43 -3.37
CA GLY A 100 -14.00 -8.97 -3.28
C GLY A 100 -12.72 -8.15 -3.36
N VAL A 101 -11.60 -8.76 -3.78
CA VAL A 101 -10.35 -8.07 -4.11
C VAL A 101 -10.43 -7.48 -5.51
N SER A 102 -10.00 -6.23 -5.63
CA SER A 102 -9.88 -5.49 -6.87
C SER A 102 -8.41 -5.26 -7.17
N VAL A 103 -8.02 -5.52 -8.42
CA VAL A 103 -6.68 -5.22 -8.93
C VAL A 103 -6.83 -4.16 -10.01
N ASN A 104 -6.30 -2.96 -9.77
CA ASN A 104 -6.21 -1.90 -10.76
C ASN A 104 -4.79 -1.83 -11.31
N VAL A 105 -4.65 -1.61 -12.62
CA VAL A 105 -3.36 -1.55 -13.30
C VAL A 105 -3.31 -0.29 -14.15
N ASP A 106 -2.41 0.62 -13.78
CA ASP A 106 -2.17 1.86 -14.50
C ASP A 106 -0.76 1.83 -15.12
N SER A 107 -0.65 2.11 -16.42
CA SER A 107 0.63 2.12 -17.13
C SER A 107 0.93 3.47 -17.76
N ASN A 108 2.16 3.94 -17.66
CA ASN A 108 2.65 5.12 -18.37
C ASN A 108 4.07 4.86 -18.88
N THR A 109 4.36 5.29 -20.11
CA THR A 109 5.72 5.20 -20.68
C THR A 109 6.28 6.60 -20.85
N SER A 110 7.42 6.85 -20.21
CA SER A 110 8.12 8.13 -20.31
C SER A 110 8.92 8.22 -21.61
N THR A 111 9.31 9.45 -21.96
CA THR A 111 10.07 9.75 -23.18
C THR A 111 11.49 9.17 -23.19
N ASP A 112 12.02 8.81 -22.02
CA ASP A 112 13.30 8.12 -21.84
C ASP A 112 13.20 6.60 -22.09
N GLY A 113 12.03 6.09 -22.48
CA GLY A 113 11.82 4.68 -22.81
C GLY A 113 11.57 3.78 -21.61
N VAL A 114 11.42 4.34 -20.40
CA VAL A 114 11.02 3.59 -19.21
C VAL A 114 9.50 3.44 -19.19
N THR A 115 9.02 2.20 -19.12
CA THR A 115 7.59 1.93 -18.89
C THR A 115 7.36 1.70 -17.40
N ARG A 116 6.54 2.54 -16.78
CA ARG A 116 6.11 2.40 -15.40
C ARG A 116 4.72 1.77 -15.37
N ILE A 117 4.57 0.68 -14.63
CA ILE A 117 3.27 0.08 -14.32
C ILE A 117 3.02 0.12 -12.82
N VAL A 118 1.87 0.63 -12.42
CA VAL A 118 1.41 0.70 -11.03
C VAL A 118 0.24 -0.26 -10.88
N LEU A 119 0.46 -1.34 -10.14
CA LEU A 119 -0.56 -2.31 -9.78
C LEU A 119 -1.03 -2.03 -8.35
N THR A 120 -2.30 -1.71 -8.19
CA THR A 120 -2.93 -1.42 -6.89
C THR A 120 -3.90 -2.54 -6.55
N VAL A 121 -3.68 -3.20 -5.41
CA VAL A 121 -4.56 -4.23 -4.87
C VAL A 121 -5.29 -3.69 -3.65
N SER A 122 -6.62 -3.79 -3.68
CA SER A 122 -7.51 -3.38 -2.58
C SER A 122 -8.63 -4.39 -2.40
N ARG A 123 -9.35 -4.32 -1.27
CA ARG A 123 -10.49 -5.20 -1.00
C ARG A 123 -11.67 -4.41 -0.46
N SER A 124 -12.86 -4.69 -0.98
CA SER A 124 -14.09 -4.05 -0.49
C SER A 124 -14.27 -4.28 1.02
N GLY A 125 -14.55 -3.21 1.76
CA GLY A 125 -14.69 -3.24 3.23
C GLY A 125 -13.39 -3.10 4.03
N TYR A 126 -12.23 -3.05 3.37
CA TYR A 126 -10.92 -2.86 4.00
C TYR A 126 -10.29 -1.55 3.55
N LYS A 127 -9.46 -0.96 4.41
CA LYS A 127 -8.72 0.27 4.09
C LYS A 127 -7.35 -0.01 3.51
N GLU A 128 -6.85 -1.22 3.72
CA GLU A 128 -5.54 -1.68 3.31
C GLU A 128 -5.40 -1.66 1.78
N GLN A 129 -4.27 -1.14 1.31
CA GLN A 129 -3.91 -1.16 -0.10
C GLN A 129 -2.45 -1.53 -0.27
N ALA A 130 -2.18 -2.45 -1.18
CA ALA A 130 -0.82 -2.80 -1.61
C ALA A 130 -0.59 -2.26 -3.01
N ILE A 131 0.46 -1.45 -3.17
CA ILE A 131 0.80 -0.75 -4.40
C ILE A 131 2.16 -1.27 -4.88
N TYR A 132 2.19 -1.92 -6.04
CA TYR A 132 3.40 -2.42 -6.66
C TYR A 132 3.74 -1.54 -7.85
N LYS A 133 4.92 -0.91 -7.82
CA LYS A 133 5.41 -0.02 -8.88
C LYS A 133 6.53 -0.73 -9.63
N PHE A 134 6.28 -1.11 -10.86
CA PHE A 134 7.21 -1.77 -11.75
C PHE A 134 7.78 -0.76 -12.75
N ASN A 135 9.09 -0.56 -12.74
CA ASN A 135 9.78 0.31 -13.69
C ASN A 135 10.57 -0.58 -14.66
N PHE A 136 10.11 -0.69 -15.90
CA PHE A 136 10.75 -1.46 -16.96
C PHE A 136 11.70 -0.58 -17.74
N ALA A 137 13.00 -0.85 -17.65
CA ALA A 137 14.03 -0.26 -18.49
C ALA A 137 14.42 -1.26 -19.58
N LYS A 138 14.49 -0.79 -20.83
CA LYS A 138 15.00 -1.60 -21.96
C LYS A 138 16.52 -1.63 -21.95
N ILE A 139 17.10 -2.78 -22.28
CA ILE A 139 18.53 -2.93 -22.58
C ILE A 139 18.73 -2.92 -24.08
#